data_AF-A0A6P4YRS0-F1
#
_entry.id   AF-A0A6P4YRS0-F1
#
_cell.length_a   1.000
_cell.length_b   1.000
_cell.length_c   1.000
_cell.angle_alpha   90.00
_cell.angle_beta   90.00
_cell.angle_gamma   90.00
#
_symmetry.space_group_name_H-M   'P 1'
#
loop_
_entity.id
_entity.type
_entity.pdbx_description
1 polymer ?
#
loop_
_entity_poly.entity_id
_entity_poly.type
_entity_poly.pdbx_seq_one_letter_code
_entity_poly.pdbx_strand_id
1 'polypeptide(L)'
;MLFFTTSLWLLLSLLAPGSSGDELDGPYGYGGDAEMGAPSFPLANDVGEASADEIESLMGGKESGQNLLGRLNALLEKRGYGHGGHASLTDVISDLCQVTPRLGRIFEVHSPAGGYKYDLDEAKHACEQQGATLASYHQLYEAWQDGLEMCKCGWLSDGTARYPMHTKKYQCGTIGINKCTWQATYDAWCFRKLSICG
;
A
#
# COMPACT_ATOMS: atom_id res chain seq x y z
N MET A 1 17.01 -38.96 -30.32
CA MET A 1 16.26 -40.14 -29.85
C MET A 1 16.62 -40.38 -28.38
N LEU A 2 15.69 -40.01 -27.51
CA LEU A 2 15.26 -40.63 -26.25
C LEU A 2 16.20 -41.43 -25.32
N PHE A 3 16.14 -41.00 -24.04
CA PHE A 3 16.19 -41.69 -22.74
C PHE A 3 17.45 -42.47 -22.31
N PHE A 4 18.04 -42.06 -21.18
CA PHE A 4 18.41 -43.01 -20.12
C PHE A 4 18.14 -42.42 -18.73
N THR A 5 17.31 -43.13 -17.98
CA THR A 5 16.85 -42.86 -16.63
C THR A 5 17.78 -43.50 -15.60
N THR A 6 18.04 -42.76 -14.53
CA THR A 6 18.13 -43.14 -13.10
C THR A 6 18.68 -44.51 -12.67
N SER A 7 19.46 -44.44 -11.59
CA SER A 7 19.60 -45.48 -10.54
C SER A 7 20.67 -46.54 -10.74
N LEU A 8 21.93 -46.13 -10.60
CA LEU A 8 22.92 -46.97 -9.91
C LEU A 8 23.07 -46.47 -8.48
N TRP A 9 22.19 -47.03 -7.66
CA TRP A 9 22.15 -46.98 -6.21
C TRP A 9 23.51 -47.31 -5.58
N LEU A 10 23.79 -46.63 -4.47
CA LEU A 10 24.34 -47.23 -3.25
C LEU A 10 25.57 -48.12 -3.38
N LEU A 11 26.72 -47.51 -3.68
CA LEU A 11 28.02 -48.18 -3.54
C LEU A 11 29.10 -47.32 -2.87
N LEU A 12 28.75 -46.44 -1.93
CA LEU A 12 29.78 -45.78 -1.12
C LEU A 12 29.31 -45.42 0.30
N SER A 13 28.93 -46.45 1.06
CA SER A 13 29.15 -46.46 2.51
C SER A 13 30.59 -46.91 2.75
N LEU A 14 31.28 -46.30 3.73
CA LEU A 14 32.54 -46.70 4.40
C LEU A 14 33.77 -45.83 4.10
N LEU A 15 34.04 -44.89 5.02
CA LEU A 15 35.35 -44.40 5.54
C LEU A 15 35.01 -43.11 6.31
N ALA A 16 35.21 -42.93 7.62
CA ALA A 16 36.24 -43.41 8.54
C ALA A 16 35.77 -43.20 10.03
N PRO A 17 36.58 -43.58 11.05
CA PRO A 17 36.16 -44.02 12.40
C PRO A 17 36.20 -42.95 13.52
N GLY A 18 35.71 -43.33 14.70
CA GLY A 18 35.65 -42.50 15.93
C GLY A 18 36.76 -42.70 16.97
N SER A 19 36.61 -42.00 18.11
CA SER A 19 37.23 -42.21 19.44
C SER A 19 36.43 -41.37 20.46
N SER A 20 35.65 -41.95 21.39
CA SER A 20 36.00 -42.47 22.73
C SER A 20 36.42 -41.42 23.77
N GLY A 21 35.71 -41.38 24.91
CA GLY A 21 36.04 -40.63 26.14
C GLY A 21 34.90 -40.72 27.17
N ASP A 22 35.06 -41.62 28.14
CA ASP A 22 34.14 -42.09 29.18
C ASP A 22 34.17 -41.27 30.51
N GLU A 23 33.31 -41.70 31.47
CA GLU A 23 33.39 -41.61 32.95
C GLU A 23 32.66 -40.42 33.63
N LEU A 24 31.38 -40.53 34.07
CA LEU A 24 30.79 -41.04 35.34
C LEU A 24 30.99 -40.17 36.60
N ASP A 25 29.90 -39.67 37.19
CA ASP A 25 29.66 -39.71 38.65
C ASP A 25 28.22 -39.26 39.06
N GLY A 26 27.47 -40.19 39.66
CA GLY A 26 26.78 -40.00 40.95
C GLY A 26 25.32 -39.48 41.02
N PRO A 27 24.51 -39.94 42.01
CA PRO A 27 23.05 -40.00 41.88
C PRO A 27 22.22 -39.29 43.00
N TYR A 28 20.91 -39.14 42.76
CA TYR A 28 19.81 -38.85 43.71
C TYR A 28 19.83 -37.54 44.55
N GLY A 29 18.79 -36.75 44.34
CA GLY A 29 18.33 -35.68 45.24
C GLY A 29 16.96 -35.15 44.81
N TYR A 30 15.90 -35.97 44.94
CA TYR A 30 14.51 -35.50 44.82
C TYR A 30 14.07 -34.97 46.19
N GLY A 31 13.73 -33.68 46.26
CA GLY A 31 13.18 -33.05 47.44
C GLY A 31 12.24 -31.91 47.05
N GLY A 32 10.96 -32.07 47.41
CA GLY A 32 10.07 -31.04 47.94
C GLY A 32 9.67 -29.85 47.06
N ASP A 33 8.47 -29.96 46.48
CA ASP A 33 7.34 -29.03 46.63
C ASP A 33 7.63 -27.52 46.70
N ALA A 34 7.28 -26.82 45.61
CA ALA A 34 6.64 -25.50 45.67
C ALA A 34 5.84 -25.28 44.39
N GLU A 35 4.53 -25.58 44.46
CA GLU A 35 3.55 -24.99 43.56
C GLU A 35 3.62 -23.46 43.69
N MET A 36 4.18 -22.79 42.68
CA MET A 36 3.91 -21.39 42.44
C MET A 36 3.06 -21.30 41.18
N GLY A 37 1.77 -21.01 41.40
CA GLY A 37 0.77 -20.87 40.36
C GLY A 37 1.23 -19.94 39.25
N ALA A 38 1.07 -20.41 38.02
CA ALA A 38 1.16 -19.57 36.84
C ALA A 38 0.16 -18.41 36.97
N PRO A 39 0.56 -17.15 36.75
CA PRO A 39 -0.41 -16.08 36.64
C PRO A 39 -1.29 -16.36 35.42
N SER A 40 -2.59 -16.48 35.66
CA SER A 40 -3.64 -16.49 34.66
C SER A 40 -3.61 -15.13 33.93
N PHE A 41 -3.04 -15.13 32.72
CA PHE A 41 -3.16 -14.00 31.82
C PHE A 41 -4.61 -13.86 31.36
N PRO A 42 -5.22 -12.66 31.44
CA PRO A 42 -6.44 -12.38 30.71
C PRO A 42 -6.13 -12.46 29.22
N LEU A 43 -6.88 -13.29 28.49
CA LEU A 43 -6.93 -13.27 27.03
C LEU A 43 -7.39 -11.87 26.62
N ALA A 44 -6.49 -11.14 25.95
CA ALA A 44 -6.82 -9.89 25.28
C ALA A 44 -7.77 -10.21 24.12
N ASN A 45 -9.07 -10.20 24.41
CA ASN A 45 -10.12 -10.03 23.42
C ASN A 45 -10.69 -8.62 23.58
N ASP A 46 -11.08 -8.03 22.46
CA ASP A 46 -11.70 -6.71 22.29
C ASP A 46 -10.79 -5.55 21.86
N VAL A 47 -9.78 -5.83 21.02
CA VAL A 47 -9.51 -4.91 19.91
C VAL A 47 -10.01 -5.61 18.67
N GLY A 48 -11.14 -5.15 18.13
CA GLY A 48 -11.67 -5.63 16.86
C GLY A 48 -10.59 -5.53 15.80
N GLU A 49 -10.05 -6.68 15.42
CA GLU A 49 -9.09 -6.81 14.35
C GLU A 49 -9.85 -6.45 13.07
N ALA A 50 -9.65 -5.21 12.58
CA ALA A 50 -10.28 -4.75 11.37
C ALA A 50 -9.89 -5.72 10.25
N SER A 51 -10.89 -6.39 9.67
CA SER A 51 -10.65 -7.37 8.62
C SER A 51 -10.01 -6.68 7.41
N ALA A 52 -9.20 -7.41 6.64
CA ALA A 52 -8.63 -6.90 5.40
C ALA A 52 -9.74 -6.31 4.48
N ASP A 53 -10.93 -6.89 4.52
CA ASP A 53 -12.11 -6.43 3.79
C ASP A 53 -12.64 -5.06 4.27
N GLU A 54 -12.51 -4.75 5.56
CA GLU A 54 -12.91 -3.46 6.16
C GLU A 54 -11.91 -2.35 5.79
N ILE A 55 -10.62 -2.68 5.75
CA ILE A 55 -9.56 -1.80 5.23
C ILE A 55 -9.72 -1.59 3.72
N GLU A 56 -10.06 -2.62 2.95
CA GLU A 56 -10.35 -2.53 1.51
C GLU A 56 -11.60 -1.68 1.22
N SER A 57 -12.61 -1.75 2.09
CA SER A 57 -13.81 -0.91 2.02
C SER A 57 -13.52 0.56 2.31
N LEU A 58 -12.67 0.85 3.31
CA LEU A 58 -12.21 2.22 3.62
C LEU A 58 -11.35 2.82 2.50
N MET A 59 -10.62 1.98 1.75
CA MET A 59 -9.79 2.40 0.61
C MET A 59 -10.54 2.39 -0.74
N GLY A 60 -11.80 1.93 -0.78
CA GLY A 60 -12.74 2.15 -1.87
C GLY A 60 -12.35 1.55 -3.22
N GLY A 61 -12.21 0.23 -3.32
CA GLY A 61 -12.36 -0.47 -4.59
C GLY A 61 -11.07 -0.69 -5.41
N LYS A 62 -11.06 -1.84 -6.09
CA LYS A 62 -9.96 -2.51 -6.79
C LYS A 62 -9.07 -1.60 -7.66
N GLU A 63 -7.76 -1.86 -7.52
CA GLU A 63 -6.63 -1.43 -8.38
C GLU A 63 -6.03 -0.02 -8.20
N SER A 64 -5.63 0.32 -6.96
CA SER A 64 -4.66 1.40 -6.69
C SER A 64 -3.98 1.22 -5.32
N GLY A 65 -3.54 -0.01 -5.00
CA GLY A 65 -3.10 -0.40 -3.64
C GLY A 65 -1.60 -0.69 -3.47
N GLN A 66 -0.81 -0.73 -4.55
CA GLN A 66 0.56 -1.25 -4.46
C GLN A 66 1.60 -0.22 -4.00
N ASN A 67 1.39 1.09 -4.20
CA ASN A 67 2.35 2.09 -3.69
C ASN A 67 2.06 2.55 -2.26
N LEU A 68 0.81 2.44 -1.78
CA LEU A 68 0.44 2.93 -0.45
C LEU A 68 0.95 2.02 0.67
N LEU A 69 0.76 0.71 0.51
CA LEU A 69 1.18 -0.28 1.51
C LEU A 69 2.71 -0.31 1.66
N GLY A 70 3.45 -0.20 0.56
CA GLY A 70 4.91 -0.12 0.59
C GLY A 70 5.43 1.14 1.30
N ARG A 71 4.80 2.29 1.06
CA ARG A 71 5.13 3.55 1.76
C ARG A 71 4.84 3.40 3.25
N LEU A 72 3.66 2.88 3.61
CA LEU A 72 3.27 2.65 5.00
C LEU A 72 4.25 1.71 5.72
N ASN A 73 4.62 0.58 5.10
CA ASN A 73 5.58 -0.36 5.69
C ASN A 73 6.94 0.28 5.97
N ALA A 74 7.48 1.07 5.03
CA ALA A 74 8.75 1.77 5.22
C ALA A 74 8.72 2.81 6.36
N LEU A 75 7.55 3.31 6.72
CA LEU A 75 7.35 4.29 7.79
C LEU A 75 7.19 3.63 9.15
N LEU A 76 6.44 2.51 9.19
CA LEU A 76 6.34 1.67 10.36
C LEU A 76 7.73 1.16 10.78
N GLU A 77 8.54 0.70 9.83
CA GLU A 77 9.93 0.30 10.06
C GLU A 77 10.78 1.44 10.62
N LYS A 78 10.71 2.64 10.03
CA LYS A 78 11.51 3.80 10.45
C LYS A 78 11.19 4.31 11.85
N ARG A 79 9.97 4.13 12.34
CA ARG A 79 9.55 4.56 13.68
C ARG A 79 9.61 3.46 14.72
N GLY A 80 10.10 2.27 14.37
CA GLY A 80 10.23 1.16 15.31
C GLY A 80 8.87 0.59 15.73
N TYR A 81 7.87 0.64 14.85
CA TYR A 81 6.63 -0.12 15.01
C TYR A 81 6.96 -1.61 14.88
N GLY A 82 7.43 -2.19 15.98
CA GLY A 82 7.92 -3.55 16.07
C GLY A 82 8.52 -3.86 17.43
N HIS A 83 7.79 -4.66 18.20
CA HIS A 83 8.29 -5.45 19.35
C HIS A 83 8.42 -4.79 20.73
N GLY A 84 7.46 -3.96 21.16
CA GLY A 84 7.32 -3.67 22.61
C GLY A 84 6.47 -2.46 23.02
N GLY A 85 6.03 -1.62 22.09
CA GLY A 85 5.14 -0.50 22.38
C GLY A 85 3.82 -0.65 21.63
N HIS A 86 2.70 -0.72 22.37
CA HIS A 86 1.38 -0.57 21.78
C HIS A 86 1.20 0.90 21.41
N ALA A 87 1.48 1.24 20.16
CA ALA A 87 1.06 2.52 19.62
C ALA A 87 -0.46 2.51 19.45
N SER A 88 -1.11 3.60 19.82
CA SER A 88 -2.55 3.74 19.60
C SER A 88 -2.83 3.78 18.10
N LEU A 89 -3.99 3.27 17.69
CA LEU A 89 -4.49 3.41 16.33
C LEU A 89 -4.46 4.89 15.86
N THR A 90 -4.70 5.83 16.77
CA THR A 90 -4.60 7.27 16.51
C THR A 90 -3.20 7.73 16.13
N ASP A 91 -2.16 7.13 16.71
CA ASP A 91 -0.77 7.48 16.42
C ASP A 91 -0.38 6.97 15.04
N VAL A 92 -0.79 5.75 14.70
CA VAL A 92 -0.62 5.17 13.37
C VAL A 92 -1.31 6.02 12.30
N ILE A 93 -2.56 6.43 12.55
CA ILE A 93 -3.33 7.27 11.62
C ILE A 93 -2.67 8.65 11.47
N SER A 94 -2.33 9.33 12.57
CA SER A 94 -1.65 10.63 12.55
C SER A 94 -0.34 10.56 11.76
N ASP A 95 0.46 9.54 12.03
CA ASP A 95 1.73 9.32 11.35
C ASP A 95 1.54 9.12 9.86
N LEU A 96 0.64 8.19 9.48
CA LEU A 96 0.25 7.92 8.11
C LEU A 96 -0.18 9.22 7.38
N CYS A 97 -0.98 10.05 8.01
CA CYS A 97 -1.44 11.31 7.44
C CYS A 97 -0.33 12.38 7.30
N GLN A 98 0.64 12.42 8.22
CA GLN A 98 1.77 13.35 8.16
C GLN A 98 2.79 12.99 7.06
N VAL A 99 3.09 11.71 6.95
CA VAL A 99 4.17 11.18 6.09
C VAL A 99 3.68 10.89 4.67
N THR A 100 2.37 10.75 4.51
CA THR A 100 1.73 10.67 3.22
C THR A 100 0.63 11.73 3.10
N PRO A 101 1.00 13.02 2.96
CA PRO A 101 0.05 14.11 2.67
C PRO A 101 -0.67 13.94 1.31
N ARG A 102 -0.30 12.86 0.59
CA ARG A 102 -0.84 12.38 -0.68
C ARG A 102 -1.83 11.21 -0.50
N LEU A 103 -2.11 10.81 0.75
CA LEU A 103 -3.21 9.90 1.08
C LEU A 103 -4.52 10.53 0.66
N GLY A 104 -5.03 10.04 -0.44
CA GLY A 104 -6.22 10.54 -1.04
C GLY A 104 -6.43 9.88 -2.38
N ARG A 105 -7.49 10.31 -3.04
CA ARG A 105 -7.89 9.79 -4.34
C ARG A 105 -7.89 10.91 -5.35
N ILE A 106 -7.31 10.64 -6.51
CA ILE A 106 -7.61 11.41 -7.71
C ILE A 106 -8.84 10.85 -8.37
N PHE A 107 -9.73 11.75 -8.78
CA PHE A 107 -10.90 11.42 -9.58
C PHE A 107 -11.15 12.54 -10.58
N GLU A 108 -11.80 12.20 -11.69
CA GLU A 108 -12.26 13.18 -12.67
C GLU A 108 -13.60 13.77 -12.24
N VAL A 109 -13.77 15.07 -12.47
CA VAL A 109 -15.06 15.75 -12.50
C VAL A 109 -15.26 16.34 -13.89
N HIS A 110 -16.31 15.90 -14.57
CA HIS A 110 -16.69 16.40 -15.89
C HIS A 110 -17.83 17.42 -15.79
N SER A 111 -18.03 18.21 -16.84
CA SER A 111 -19.16 19.13 -16.90
C SER A 111 -20.51 18.40 -16.96
N PRO A 112 -21.53 18.83 -16.19
CA PRO A 112 -22.89 18.33 -16.32
C PRO A 112 -23.50 18.61 -17.70
N ALA A 113 -23.03 19.67 -18.38
CA ALA A 113 -23.48 20.04 -19.72
C ALA A 113 -22.89 19.14 -20.83
N GLY A 114 -22.01 18.20 -20.47
CA GLY A 114 -21.36 17.28 -21.38
C GLY A 114 -20.14 17.88 -22.09
N GLY A 115 -19.15 17.02 -22.34
CA GLY A 115 -17.87 17.39 -22.96
C GLY A 115 -17.00 18.31 -22.08
N TYR A 116 -15.90 18.77 -22.65
CA TYR A 116 -14.95 19.66 -22.00
C TYR A 116 -15.46 21.09 -21.96
N LYS A 117 -15.91 21.54 -20.79
CA LYS A 117 -16.56 22.85 -20.63
C LYS A 117 -16.07 23.68 -19.47
N TYR A 118 -15.19 23.14 -18.61
CA TYR A 118 -14.62 23.94 -17.54
C TYR A 118 -13.44 24.76 -18.05
N ASP A 119 -13.42 26.05 -17.74
CA ASP A 119 -12.18 26.79 -17.58
C ASP A 119 -11.47 26.41 -16.26
N LEU A 120 -10.32 27.02 -15.97
CA LEU A 120 -9.54 26.68 -14.78
C LEU A 120 -10.28 27.03 -13.47
N ASP A 121 -10.99 28.15 -13.42
CA ASP A 121 -11.68 28.61 -12.22
C ASP A 121 -12.96 27.79 -11.98
N GLU A 122 -13.68 27.46 -13.04
CA GLU A 122 -14.82 26.54 -13.00
C GLU A 122 -14.38 25.13 -12.56
N ALA A 123 -13.25 24.64 -13.07
CA ALA A 123 -12.69 23.35 -12.66
C ALA A 123 -12.32 23.32 -11.18
N LYS A 124 -11.75 24.42 -10.67
CA LYS A 124 -11.46 24.57 -9.25
C LYS A 124 -12.74 24.52 -8.42
N HIS A 125 -13.74 25.30 -8.80
CA HIS A 125 -15.02 25.34 -8.10
C HIS A 125 -15.74 23.98 -8.15
N ALA A 126 -15.67 23.27 -9.27
CA ALA A 126 -16.23 21.93 -9.41
C ALA A 126 -15.58 20.93 -8.44
N CYS A 127 -14.26 20.96 -8.25
CA CYS A 127 -13.61 20.15 -7.23
C CYS A 127 -14.04 20.52 -5.81
N GLU A 128 -14.16 21.82 -5.50
CA GLU A 128 -14.58 22.31 -4.17
C GLU A 128 -15.99 21.85 -3.81
N GLN A 129 -16.93 21.86 -4.77
CA GLN A 129 -18.28 21.32 -4.58
C GLN A 129 -18.29 19.82 -4.24
N GLN A 130 -17.24 19.10 -4.65
CA GLN A 130 -17.02 17.71 -4.29
C GLN A 130 -16.17 17.54 -3.01
N GLY A 131 -15.97 18.59 -2.21
CA GLY A 131 -15.12 18.51 -1.01
C GLY A 131 -13.68 18.11 -1.34
N ALA A 132 -13.17 18.56 -2.48
CA ALA A 132 -11.84 18.26 -3.00
C ALA A 132 -11.16 19.54 -3.49
N THR A 133 -9.89 19.44 -3.85
CA THR A 133 -9.14 20.52 -4.51
C THR A 133 -8.69 20.05 -5.89
N LEU A 134 -8.31 20.96 -6.79
CA LEU A 134 -7.59 20.54 -8.00
C LEU A 134 -6.35 19.74 -7.62
N ALA A 135 -6.14 18.63 -8.34
CA ALA A 135 -4.97 17.81 -8.17
C ALA A 135 -3.72 18.54 -8.68
N SER A 136 -2.61 18.37 -7.97
CA SER A 136 -1.30 18.75 -8.47
C SER A 136 -0.79 17.74 -9.50
N TYR A 137 0.17 18.17 -10.34
CA TYR A 137 0.88 17.26 -11.25
C TYR A 137 1.48 16.06 -10.51
N HIS A 138 2.07 16.30 -9.34
CA HIS A 138 2.68 15.23 -8.55
C HIS A 138 1.66 14.19 -8.11
N GLN A 139 0.48 14.61 -7.65
CA GLN A 139 -0.58 13.67 -7.28
C GLN A 139 -1.08 12.89 -8.51
N LEU A 140 -1.23 13.53 -9.67
CA LEU A 140 -1.58 12.84 -10.93
C LEU A 140 -0.50 11.84 -11.32
N TYR A 141 0.77 12.18 -11.13
CA TYR A 141 1.91 11.29 -11.35
C TYR A 141 1.88 10.07 -10.45
N GLU A 142 1.57 10.23 -9.16
CA GLU A 142 1.41 9.08 -8.27
C GLU A 142 0.24 8.19 -8.67
N ALA A 143 -0.92 8.78 -8.95
CA ALA A 143 -2.08 8.02 -9.41
C ALA A 143 -1.78 7.27 -10.72
N TRP A 144 -1.02 7.89 -11.65
CA TRP A 144 -0.49 7.21 -12.82
C TRP A 144 0.48 6.10 -12.42
N GLN A 145 1.45 6.30 -11.53
CA GLN A 145 2.29 5.18 -11.07
C GLN A 145 1.48 4.02 -10.45
N ASP A 146 0.30 4.30 -9.91
CA ASP A 146 -0.65 3.33 -9.37
C ASP A 146 -1.59 2.68 -10.42
N GLY A 147 -1.53 3.07 -11.69
CA GLY A 147 -2.31 2.45 -12.77
C GLY A 147 -3.42 3.34 -13.36
N LEU A 148 -3.57 4.60 -12.93
CA LEU A 148 -4.56 5.50 -13.49
C LEU A 148 -4.28 5.75 -14.98
N GLU A 149 -5.15 5.22 -15.83
CA GLU A 149 -5.19 5.47 -17.27
C GLU A 149 -6.54 6.04 -17.66
N MET A 150 -6.55 7.26 -18.21
CA MET A 150 -7.76 7.83 -18.78
C MET A 150 -7.43 8.82 -19.89
N CYS A 151 -7.98 8.55 -21.08
CA CYS A 151 -7.84 9.40 -22.26
C CYS A 151 -8.78 10.60 -22.20
N LYS A 152 -8.67 11.38 -21.12
CA LYS A 152 -9.44 12.59 -20.92
C LYS A 152 -8.62 13.71 -20.29
N CYS A 153 -8.74 14.88 -20.89
CA CYS A 153 -8.03 16.07 -20.47
C CYS A 153 -8.71 16.72 -19.28
N GLY A 154 -7.94 16.94 -18.21
CA GLY A 154 -8.41 17.66 -17.04
C GLY A 154 -7.42 18.70 -16.57
N TRP A 155 -7.94 19.79 -16.00
CA TRP A 155 -7.15 20.84 -15.35
C TRP A 155 -6.46 20.33 -14.09
N LEU A 156 -5.28 20.88 -13.82
CA LEU A 156 -4.48 20.70 -12.61
C LEU A 156 -4.29 22.04 -11.89
N SER A 157 -3.87 21.97 -10.62
CA SER A 157 -3.68 23.15 -9.79
C SER A 157 -2.57 24.10 -10.25
N ASP A 158 -1.67 23.65 -11.13
CA ASP A 158 -0.64 24.48 -11.78
C ASP A 158 -1.15 25.21 -13.04
N GLY A 159 -2.45 25.10 -13.34
CA GLY A 159 -3.06 25.69 -14.54
C GLY A 159 -2.74 24.94 -15.83
N THR A 160 -2.09 23.78 -15.77
CA THR A 160 -1.91 22.92 -16.95
C THR A 160 -3.05 21.92 -17.06
N ALA A 161 -3.40 21.55 -18.29
CA ALA A 161 -4.34 20.46 -18.56
C ALA A 161 -3.58 19.23 -19.07
N ARG A 162 -3.84 18.07 -18.47
CA ARG A 162 -3.10 16.82 -18.74
C ARG A 162 -3.99 15.58 -18.63
N TYR A 163 -3.46 14.45 -19.13
CA TYR A 163 -4.13 13.15 -19.03
C TYR A 163 -3.12 11.99 -18.95
N PRO A 164 -3.33 11.00 -18.07
CA PRO A 164 -2.39 9.88 -17.85
C PRO A 164 -2.72 8.66 -18.72
N MET A 165 -1.69 7.99 -19.25
CA MET A 165 -1.81 6.78 -20.09
C MET A 165 -0.79 5.71 -19.68
N HIS A 166 -1.22 4.47 -19.46
CA HIS A 166 -0.31 3.31 -19.32
C HIS A 166 -0.11 2.56 -20.63
N THR A 167 -1.11 2.65 -21.51
CA THR A 167 -1.13 1.96 -22.79
C THR A 167 -1.16 2.96 -23.92
N LYS A 168 -0.39 2.70 -24.98
CA LYS A 168 -0.52 3.47 -26.21
C LYS A 168 -1.87 3.13 -26.85
N LYS A 169 -2.77 4.11 -26.92
CA LYS A 169 -4.09 3.98 -27.56
C LYS A 169 -4.21 4.92 -28.75
N TYR A 170 -4.88 4.46 -29.80
CA TYR A 170 -5.21 5.30 -30.95
C TYR A 170 -5.96 6.55 -30.47
N GLN A 171 -5.58 7.73 -30.96
CA GLN A 171 -6.09 9.05 -30.56
C GLN A 171 -5.76 9.53 -29.12
N CYS A 172 -5.06 8.74 -28.31
CA CYS A 172 -4.77 9.06 -26.91
C CYS A 172 -3.27 9.25 -26.62
N GLY A 173 -2.44 9.43 -27.64
CA GLY A 173 -1.00 9.71 -27.44
C GLY A 173 -0.20 8.51 -26.93
N THR A 174 0.85 8.78 -26.15
CA THR A 174 1.84 7.79 -25.68
C THR A 174 1.71 7.51 -24.20
N ILE A 175 2.42 6.49 -23.72
CA ILE A 175 2.54 6.16 -22.29
C ILE A 175 3.13 7.37 -21.53
N GLY A 176 2.55 7.72 -20.38
CA GLY A 176 2.96 8.83 -19.53
C GLY A 176 1.84 9.82 -19.24
N ILE A 177 2.19 10.96 -18.64
CA ILE A 177 1.27 12.08 -18.44
C ILE A 177 1.43 13.07 -19.60
N ASN A 178 0.45 13.04 -20.49
CA ASN A 178 0.45 13.82 -21.73
C ASN A 178 -0.21 15.18 -21.50
N LYS A 179 0.28 16.21 -22.20
CA LYS A 179 -0.29 17.56 -22.16
C LYS A 179 -1.49 17.69 -23.10
N CYS A 180 -2.46 18.50 -22.69
CA CYS A 180 -3.58 18.90 -23.52
C CYS A 180 -3.28 20.27 -24.14
N THR A 181 -3.30 20.35 -25.48
CA THR A 181 -2.91 21.57 -26.22
C THR A 181 -3.92 21.97 -27.28
N TRP A 182 -5.02 21.24 -27.42
CA TRP A 182 -5.93 21.36 -28.56
C TRP A 182 -7.26 22.04 -28.22
N GLN A 183 -7.54 22.36 -26.95
CA GLN A 183 -8.75 23.09 -26.52
C GLN A 183 -8.43 24.19 -25.50
N ALA A 184 -9.42 25.06 -25.27
CA ALA A 184 -9.38 26.08 -24.23
C ALA A 184 -10.08 25.64 -22.93
N THR A 185 -10.94 24.62 -23.00
CA THR A 185 -11.72 24.09 -21.88
C THR A 185 -11.48 22.59 -21.74
N TYR A 186 -11.61 22.07 -20.52
CA TYR A 186 -11.29 20.67 -20.15
C TYR A 186 -12.22 20.18 -19.03
N ASP A 187 -12.04 18.93 -18.59
CA ASP A 187 -12.60 18.43 -17.33
C ASP A 187 -11.70 18.88 -16.15
N ALA A 188 -11.93 18.36 -14.95
CA ALA A 188 -11.11 18.67 -13.77
C ALA A 188 -10.54 17.39 -13.15
N TRP A 189 -9.25 17.39 -12.84
CA TRP A 189 -8.66 16.38 -11.95
C TRP A 189 -8.75 16.87 -10.52
N CYS A 190 -9.53 16.19 -9.70
CA CYS A 190 -9.74 16.55 -8.30
C CYS A 190 -9.00 15.56 -7.38
N PHE A 191 -8.45 16.08 -6.29
CA PHE A 191 -7.83 15.31 -5.24
C PHE A 191 -8.60 15.51 -3.93
N ARG A 192 -9.07 14.39 -3.36
CA ARG A 192 -9.67 14.37 -2.02
C ARG A 192 -8.78 13.60 -1.08
N LYS A 193 -8.38 14.23 0.03
CA LYS A 193 -7.64 13.55 1.11
C LYS A 193 -8.49 12.44 1.73
N LEU A 194 -7.86 11.40 2.27
CA LEU A 194 -8.61 10.40 3.04
C LEU A 194 -9.27 11.05 4.26
N SER A 195 -10.52 10.65 4.56
CA SER A 195 -11.29 11.17 5.68
C SER A 195 -10.66 10.88 7.04
N ILE A 196 -9.90 9.78 7.17
CA ILE A 196 -9.14 9.46 8.38
C ILE A 196 -8.00 10.45 8.67
N CYS A 197 -7.65 11.30 7.70
CA CYS A 197 -6.63 12.34 7.84
C CYS A 197 -7.20 13.74 8.10
N GLY A 198 -8.48 13.83 8.46
CA GLY A 198 -9.23 15.08 8.65
C GLY A 198 -10.05 15.09 9.93
#